data_AF-A0A919ISA8-F1
#
_entry.id   AF-A0A919ISA8-F1
#
_cell.length_a   1.000
_cell.length_b   1.000
_cell.length_c   1.000
_cell.angle_alpha   90.00
_cell.angle_beta   90.00
_cell.angle_gamma   90.00
#
_symmetry.space_group_name_H-M   'P 1'
#
loop_
_entity.id
_entity.type
_entity.pdbx_description
1 polymer ?
#
loop_
_entity_poly.entity_id
_entity_poly.type
_entity_poly.pdbx_seq_one_letter_code
_entity_poly.pdbx_strand_id
1 'polypeptide(L)'
;MRPLTDLIDVHDSAWPEIEAAVAGAPYPALVLAADPQRADEELLRAQVTTRSWLGAVVHRSGGLVLDHGWLRILGSGNDEHHLASLGEVNDNVAGGVIVAQASWVGSSPGCRTPPVSRPSGISPRTPWAGRTASKATATGSLP
;
A
#
# COMPACT_ATOMS: atom_id res chain seq x y z
N MET A 1 4.75 2.95 -27.16
CA MET A 1 3.52 2.84 -26.35
C MET A 1 2.89 1.50 -26.70
N ARG A 2 2.62 0.64 -25.72
CA ARG A 2 2.01 -0.68 -25.95
C ARG A 2 0.49 -0.52 -26.12
N PRO A 3 -0.16 -1.32 -26.99
CA PRO A 3 -1.61 -1.35 -27.09
C PRO A 3 -2.24 -1.96 -25.84
N LEU A 4 -3.51 -1.62 -25.58
CA LEU A 4 -4.27 -2.07 -24.41
C LEU A 4 -4.31 -3.61 -24.30
N THR A 5 -4.43 -4.30 -25.43
CA THR A 5 -4.46 -5.77 -25.51
C THR A 5 -3.20 -6.43 -24.96
N ASP A 6 -2.05 -5.73 -25.00
CA ASP A 6 -0.78 -6.25 -24.46
C ASP A 6 -0.65 -5.96 -22.96
N LEU A 7 -1.47 -5.06 -22.42
CA LEU A 7 -1.51 -4.70 -21.01
C LEU A 7 -2.50 -5.58 -20.22
N ILE A 8 -3.57 -6.04 -20.88
CA ILE A 8 -4.59 -6.91 -20.30
C ILE A 8 -4.20 -8.38 -20.51
N ASP A 9 -3.71 -8.99 -19.45
CA ASP A 9 -3.60 -10.44 -19.31
C ASP A 9 -4.80 -10.98 -18.53
N VAL A 10 -5.60 -11.82 -19.19
CA VAL A 10 -6.80 -12.43 -18.60
C VAL A 10 -6.46 -13.70 -17.81
N HIS A 11 -5.35 -14.36 -18.15
CA HIS A 11 -4.98 -15.66 -17.58
C HIS A 11 -4.10 -15.51 -16.33
N ASP A 12 -3.26 -14.49 -16.30
CA ASP A 12 -2.31 -14.25 -15.20
C ASP A 12 -2.57 -12.89 -14.52
N SER A 13 -3.84 -12.51 -14.38
CA SER A 13 -4.19 -11.28 -13.68
C SER A 13 -3.97 -11.42 -12.17
N ALA A 14 -3.42 -10.38 -11.54
CA ALA A 14 -3.29 -10.32 -10.07
C ALA A 14 -4.61 -10.07 -9.33
N TRP A 15 -5.72 -9.89 -10.05
CA TRP A 15 -7.02 -9.57 -9.45
C TRP A 15 -7.54 -10.61 -8.45
N PRO A 16 -7.48 -11.94 -8.70
CA PRO A 16 -7.95 -12.94 -7.75
C PRO A 16 -7.18 -12.90 -6.42
N GLU A 17 -5.88 -12.55 -6.45
CA GLU A 17 -5.09 -12.38 -5.23
C GLU A 17 -5.54 -11.16 -4.42
N ILE A 18 -5.89 -10.07 -5.11
CA ILE A 18 -6.42 -8.86 -4.48
C ILE A 18 -7.78 -9.14 -3.84
N GLU A 19 -8.68 -9.84 -4.55
CA GLU A 19 -9.99 -10.23 -4.01
C GLU A 19 -9.84 -11.11 -2.77
N ALA A 20 -8.93 -12.08 -2.80
CA ALA A 20 -8.63 -12.92 -1.64
C ALA A 20 -8.06 -12.11 -0.46
N ALA A 21 -7.16 -11.16 -0.73
CA ALA A 21 -6.59 -10.29 0.30
C ALA A 21 -7.64 -9.36 0.92
N VAL A 22 -8.54 -8.82 0.11
CA VAL A 22 -9.68 -8.00 0.57
C VAL A 22 -10.65 -8.82 1.40
N ALA A 23 -11.00 -10.03 0.95
CA ALA A 23 -11.91 -10.92 1.68
C ALA A 23 -11.32 -11.43 3.00
N GLY A 24 -9.99 -11.62 3.06
CA GLY A 24 -9.27 -12.03 4.27
C GLY A 24 -8.86 -10.88 5.20
N ALA A 25 -9.15 -9.62 4.84
CA ALA A 25 -8.72 -8.48 5.62
C ALA A 25 -9.48 -8.41 6.97
N PRO A 26 -8.78 -8.14 8.08
CA PRO A 26 -9.42 -7.97 9.39
C PRO A 26 -10.15 -6.63 9.55
N TYR A 27 -10.05 -5.74 8.56
CA TYR A 27 -10.63 -4.39 8.54
C TYR A 27 -11.64 -4.27 7.40
N PRO A 28 -12.62 -3.35 7.50
CA PRO A 28 -13.56 -3.12 6.40
C PRO A 28 -12.81 -2.59 5.17
N ALA A 29 -12.93 -3.32 4.07
CA ALA A 29 -12.35 -3.02 2.78
C ALA A 29 -13.48 -2.91 1.74
N LEU A 30 -13.59 -1.74 1.11
CA LEU A 30 -14.58 -1.46 0.08
C LEU A 30 -13.86 -1.40 -1.27
N VAL A 31 -14.25 -2.29 -2.19
CA VAL A 31 -13.80 -2.27 -3.59
C VAL A 31 -14.80 -1.45 -4.37
N LEU A 32 -14.34 -0.39 -5.03
CA LEU A 32 -15.19 0.46 -5.83
C LEU A 32 -15.30 -0.08 -7.25
N ALA A 33 -16.52 -0.08 -7.78
CA ALA A 33 -16.77 -0.44 -9.17
C ALA A 33 -15.95 0.45 -10.11
N ALA A 34 -15.30 -0.16 -11.09
CA ALA A 34 -14.62 0.55 -12.16
C ALA A 34 -15.60 0.90 -13.27
N ASP A 35 -15.40 2.06 -13.90
CA ASP A 35 -15.93 2.33 -15.22
C ASP A 35 -15.00 1.68 -16.25
N PRO A 36 -15.46 0.70 -17.07
CA PRO A 36 -14.62 0.01 -18.03
C PRO A 36 -13.90 0.95 -19.01
N GLN A 37 -14.55 2.03 -19.45
CA GLN A 37 -13.95 2.96 -20.42
C GLN A 37 -12.81 3.75 -19.76
N ARG A 38 -13.04 4.28 -18.56
CA ARG A 38 -12.00 5.00 -17.79
C ARG A 38 -10.87 4.05 -17.38
N ALA A 39 -11.18 2.81 -17.02
CA ALA A 39 -10.20 1.82 -16.63
C ALA A 39 -9.21 1.49 -17.75
N ASP A 40 -9.70 1.34 -18.98
CA ASP A 40 -8.87 1.10 -20.17
C ASP A 40 -7.96 2.30 -20.48
N GLU A 41 -8.50 3.52 -20.42
CA GLU A 41 -7.75 4.75 -20.63
C GLU A 41 -6.65 4.94 -19.59
N GLU A 42 -6.96 4.70 -18.31
CA GLU A 42 -6.00 4.82 -17.21
C GLU A 42 -4.92 3.75 -17.26
N LEU A 43 -5.26 2.52 -17.65
CA LEU A 43 -4.28 1.45 -17.86
C LEU A 43 -3.32 1.80 -19.01
N LEU A 44 -3.84 2.35 -20.10
CA LEU A 44 -3.04 2.86 -21.22
C LEU A 44 -2.15 4.02 -20.81
N ARG A 45 -2.64 4.94 -19.98
CA ARG A 45 -1.87 6.08 -19.47
C ARG A 45 -0.72 5.61 -18.57
N ALA A 46 -0.99 4.70 -17.65
CA ALA A 46 -0.02 4.17 -16.71
C ALA A 46 0.99 3.19 -17.35
N GLN A 47 0.64 2.58 -18.49
CA GLN A 47 1.44 1.57 -19.20
C GLN A 47 1.85 0.37 -18.32
N VAL A 48 1.05 0.05 -17.30
CA VAL A 48 1.21 -1.11 -16.41
C VAL A 48 0.36 -2.28 -16.89
N THR A 49 0.70 -3.51 -16.51
CA THR A 49 -0.03 -4.71 -16.92
C THR A 49 -0.94 -5.24 -15.79
N THR A 50 -2.02 -5.93 -16.15
CA THR A 50 -2.95 -6.55 -15.19
C THR A 50 -2.34 -7.74 -14.43
N ARG A 51 -1.14 -8.18 -14.82
CA ARG A 51 -0.30 -9.14 -14.07
C ARG A 51 0.27 -8.55 -12.79
N SER A 52 0.35 -7.22 -12.71
CA SER A 52 0.75 -6.52 -11.50
C SER A 52 -0.47 -6.16 -10.65
N TRP A 53 -0.28 -6.06 -9.33
CA TRP A 53 -1.32 -5.59 -8.42
C TRP A 53 -1.84 -4.20 -8.83
N LEU A 54 -0.96 -3.28 -9.20
CA LEU A 54 -1.36 -1.93 -9.62
C LEU A 54 -2.24 -1.94 -10.87
N GLY A 55 -1.81 -2.64 -11.94
CA GLY A 55 -2.59 -2.72 -13.17
C GLY A 55 -3.89 -3.48 -13.01
N ALA A 56 -3.93 -4.51 -12.14
CA ALA A 56 -5.16 -5.20 -11.79
C ALA A 56 -6.15 -4.27 -11.07
N VAL A 57 -5.68 -3.49 -10.08
CA VAL A 57 -6.50 -2.49 -9.37
C VAL A 57 -7.03 -1.43 -10.32
N VAL A 58 -6.19 -0.85 -11.19
CA VAL A 58 -6.60 0.18 -12.14
C VAL A 58 -7.64 -0.34 -13.14
N HIS A 59 -7.46 -1.56 -13.64
CA HIS A 59 -8.35 -2.12 -14.67
C HIS A 59 -9.68 -2.66 -14.11
N ARG A 60 -9.67 -3.23 -12.89
CA ARG A 60 -10.84 -3.91 -12.31
C ARG A 60 -11.57 -3.09 -11.24
N SER A 61 -10.98 -2.02 -10.73
CA SER A 61 -11.60 -1.18 -9.69
C SER A 61 -11.41 0.32 -9.92
N GLY A 62 -12.41 1.11 -9.49
CA GLY A 62 -12.29 2.56 -9.39
C GLY A 62 -11.31 3.02 -8.30
N GLY A 63 -11.00 2.11 -7.37
CA GLY A 63 -10.10 2.29 -6.24
C GLY A 63 -10.49 1.36 -5.09
N LEU A 64 -9.65 1.29 -4.05
CA LEU A 64 -10.00 0.59 -2.81
C LEU A 64 -10.01 1.55 -1.64
N VAL A 65 -11.03 1.45 -0.79
CA VAL A 65 -11.16 2.23 0.44
C VAL A 65 -11.06 1.28 1.62
N LEU A 66 -10.02 1.47 2.43
CA LEU A 66 -9.68 0.63 3.56
C LEU A 66 -9.89 1.39 4.86
N ASP A 67 -10.39 0.68 5.87
CA ASP A 67 -10.54 1.15 7.26
C ASP A 67 -11.21 2.53 7.35
N HIS A 68 -12.50 2.59 6.99
CA HIS A 68 -13.31 3.81 6.98
C HIS A 68 -12.71 4.98 6.16
N GLY A 69 -11.88 4.65 5.17
CA GLY A 69 -11.21 5.62 4.32
C GLY A 69 -9.94 6.21 4.93
N TRP A 70 -9.38 5.60 5.97
CA TRP A 70 -8.03 5.93 6.42
C TRP A 70 -7.02 5.76 5.28
N LEU A 71 -7.12 4.64 4.54
CA LEU A 71 -6.25 4.35 3.40
C LEU A 71 -7.10 4.18 2.14
N ARG A 72 -6.69 4.85 1.06
CA ARG A 72 -7.37 4.81 -0.23
C ARG A 72 -6.36 4.47 -1.31
N ILE A 73 -6.54 3.36 -2.00
CA ILE A 73 -5.71 2.93 -3.13
C ILE A 73 -6.35 3.47 -4.41
N LEU A 74 -5.52 4.08 -5.27
CA LEU A 74 -5.95 4.73 -6.51
C LEU A 74 -6.10 3.68 -7.63
N GLY A 75 -7.26 3.71 -8.30
CA GLY A 75 -7.56 2.88 -9.47
C GLY A 75 -7.91 3.74 -10.68
N SER A 76 -8.98 3.38 -11.40
CA SER A 76 -9.50 4.16 -12.54
C SER A 76 -10.17 5.49 -12.15
N GLY A 77 -10.30 5.76 -10.85
CA GLY A 77 -11.09 6.88 -10.32
C GLY A 77 -12.56 6.50 -10.12
N ASN A 78 -13.21 7.16 -9.16
CA ASN A 78 -14.61 6.94 -8.84
C ASN A 78 -15.24 8.24 -8.31
N ASP A 79 -16.24 8.75 -9.03
CA ASP A 79 -16.86 10.04 -8.74
C ASP A 79 -17.76 9.99 -7.49
N GLU A 80 -18.40 8.84 -7.22
CA GLU A 80 -19.29 8.63 -6.06
C GLU A 80 -18.52 8.77 -4.74
N HIS A 81 -17.26 8.31 -4.72
CA HIS A 81 -16.40 8.38 -3.54
C HIS A 81 -15.36 9.51 -3.60
N HIS A 82 -15.48 10.43 -4.57
CA HIS A 82 -14.55 11.54 -4.79
C HIS A 82 -13.08 11.10 -4.86
N LEU A 83 -12.83 9.96 -5.50
CA LEU A 83 -11.49 9.43 -5.73
C LEU A 83 -11.00 9.78 -7.12
N ALA A 84 -9.93 10.56 -7.17
CA ALA A 84 -9.21 10.87 -8.40
C ALA A 84 -8.61 9.59 -9.01
N SER A 85 -8.46 9.59 -10.34
CA SER A 85 -7.81 8.47 -11.03
C SER A 85 -6.31 8.43 -10.76
N LEU A 86 -5.69 7.27 -10.99
CA LEU A 86 -4.25 7.13 -10.91
C LEU A 86 -3.53 8.15 -11.80
N GLY A 87 -4.02 8.37 -13.02
CA GLY A 87 -3.48 9.36 -13.95
C GLY A 87 -3.55 10.78 -13.42
N GLU A 88 -4.74 11.22 -12.99
CA GLU A 88 -4.98 12.57 -12.48
C GLU A 88 -4.05 12.93 -11.31
N VAL A 89 -3.84 12.00 -10.38
CA VAL A 89 -2.95 12.24 -9.23
C VAL A 89 -1.48 12.32 -9.65
N ASN A 90 -1.09 11.58 -10.69
CA ASN A 90 0.29 11.46 -11.12
C ASN A 90 0.72 12.46 -12.20
N ASP A 91 -0.19 13.23 -12.80
CA ASP A 91 0.10 14.20 -13.87
C ASP A 91 1.18 15.24 -13.48
N ASN A 92 1.36 15.53 -12.18
CA ASN A 92 2.34 16.50 -11.66
C ASN A 92 3.44 15.89 -10.77
N VAL A 93 3.58 14.56 -10.78
CA VAL A 93 4.57 13.87 -9.93
C VAL A 93 5.87 13.67 -10.69
N ALA A 94 6.91 14.43 -10.36
CA ALA A 94 8.24 14.24 -10.92
C ALA A 94 9.02 13.16 -10.12
N GLY A 95 9.19 11.97 -10.71
CA GLY A 95 10.12 10.95 -10.19
C GLY A 95 9.50 9.86 -9.30
N GLY A 96 8.24 9.51 -9.49
CA GLY A 96 7.59 8.41 -8.78
C GLY A 96 6.17 8.15 -9.28
N VAL A 97 5.47 7.22 -8.62
CA VAL A 97 4.04 6.98 -8.83
C VAL A 97 3.34 6.93 -7.47
N ILE A 98 2.33 7.76 -7.31
CA ILE A 98 1.43 7.73 -6.17
C ILE A 98 0.37 6.67 -6.50
N VAL A 99 0.30 5.63 -5.67
CA VAL A 99 -0.63 4.51 -5.82
C VAL A 99 -1.70 4.49 -4.74
N ALA A 100 -1.48 5.20 -3.64
CA ALA A 100 -2.41 5.27 -2.52
C ALA A 100 -2.20 6.56 -1.73
N GLN A 101 -3.25 6.96 -1.02
CA GLN A 101 -3.26 8.11 -0.11
C GLN A 101 -3.82 7.67 1.23
N ALA A 102 -3.15 8.08 2.30
CA ALA A 102 -3.63 7.85 3.66
C ALA A 102 -3.97 9.20 4.31
N SER A 103 -5.15 9.31 4.90
CA SER A 103 -5.52 10.47 5.69
C SER A 103 -5.30 10.18 7.16
N TRP A 104 -4.35 10.87 7.78
CA TRP A 104 -4.24 10.85 9.24
C TRP A 104 -5.26 11.83 9.82
N VAL A 105 -6.44 11.34 10.19
CA VAL A 105 -7.31 12.10 11.09
C VAL A 105 -6.77 11.87 12.50
N GLY A 106 -6.14 12.88 13.07
CA GLY A 106 -5.68 12.83 14.44
C GLY A 106 -6.86 12.55 15.36
N SER A 107 -6.83 11.39 16.02
CA SER A 107 -7.77 10.93 17.06
C SER A 107 -9.07 10.29 16.57
N SER A 108 -8.98 9.07 16.01
CA SER A 108 -10.12 8.13 16.08
C SER A 108 -10.33 7.70 17.54
N PRO A 109 -11.53 7.87 18.14
CA PRO A 109 -11.83 7.48 19.54
C PRO A 109 -11.74 5.97 19.83
N GLY A 110 -11.42 5.15 18.84
CA GLY A 110 -11.34 3.69 18.93
C GLY A 110 -9.92 3.11 18.91
N CYS A 111 -8.91 3.87 18.49
CA CYS A 111 -7.52 3.42 18.48
C CYS A 111 -6.91 3.55 19.88
N ARG A 112 -7.38 2.75 20.83
CA ARG A 112 -6.57 2.44 22.01
C ARG A 112 -5.36 1.68 21.51
N THR A 113 -4.22 2.37 21.43
CA THR A 113 -2.94 1.68 21.53
C THR A 113 -3.03 0.73 22.73
N PRO A 114 -2.79 -0.59 22.59
CA PRO A 114 -2.64 -1.43 23.77
C PRO A 114 -1.56 -0.76 24.62
N PRO A 115 -1.77 -0.59 25.94
CA PRO A 115 -0.76 0.01 26.78
C PRO A 115 0.51 -0.79 26.55
N VAL A 116 1.54 -0.15 26.01
CA VAL A 116 2.87 -0.73 26.00
C VAL A 116 3.20 -0.95 27.47
N SER A 117 3.12 -2.21 27.91
CA SER A 117 3.58 -2.61 29.23
C SER A 117 5.07 -2.30 29.23
N ARG A 118 5.44 -1.12 29.74
CA ARG A 118 6.83 -0.81 30.06
C ARG A 118 7.28 -1.91 31.01
N PRO A 119 8.29 -2.73 30.69
CA PRO A 119 8.89 -3.57 31.70
C PRO A 119 9.48 -2.64 32.76
N SER A 120 8.88 -2.67 33.95
CA SER A 120 9.34 -1.97 35.14
C SER A 120 10.76 -2.44 35.46
N GLY A 121 11.78 -1.67 35.11
CA GLY A 121 13.15 -2.06 35.47
C GLY A 121 14.31 -1.29 34.85
N ILE A 122 14.10 -0.41 33.86
CA ILE A 122 15.22 0.33 33.26
C ILE A 122 15.25 1.75 33.80
N SER A 123 16.07 1.96 34.83
CA SER A 123 16.53 3.27 35.30
C SER A 123 17.23 4.00 34.16
N PRO A 124 17.04 5.32 33.97
CA PRO A 124 17.71 6.06 32.91
C PRO A 124 19.20 6.19 33.25
N ARG A 125 20.07 5.42 32.59
CA ARG A 125 21.51 5.67 32.58
C ARG A 125 21.96 6.01 31.16
N THR A 126 22.22 7.32 31.00
CA THR A 126 23.20 8.01 30.14
C THR A 126 23.28 7.71 28.63
N PRO A 127 23.55 8.73 27.78
CA PRO A 127 23.58 8.58 26.34
C PRO A 127 24.74 7.68 25.89
N TRP A 128 24.43 6.74 24.98
CA TRP A 128 25.38 5.88 24.30
C TRP A 128 26.37 6.73 23.48
N ALA A 129 27.59 6.90 24.01
CA ALA A 129 28.74 7.34 23.23
C ALA A 129 29.28 6.12 22.45
N GLY A 130 29.47 6.30 21.15
CA GLY A 130 29.83 5.25 20.22
C GLY A 130 31.09 4.46 20.61
N ARG A 131 31.14 3.22 20.12
CA ARG A 131 32.41 2.51 19.96
C ARG A 131 32.38 1.66 18.71
N THR A 132 33.34 1.98 17.86
CA THR A 132 33.76 1.32 16.63
C THR A 132 34.21 -0.12 16.88
N ALA A 133 34.09 -0.91 15.81
CA ALA A 133 34.54 -2.29 15.70
C ALA A 133 35.98 -2.55 16.18
N SER A 134 36.19 -3.72 16.80
CA SER A 134 37.44 -4.49 16.64
C SER A 134 37.27 -5.96 17.04
N LYS A 135 37.48 -6.79 16.01
CA LYS A 135 38.04 -8.16 15.93
C LYS A 135 38.33 -8.96 17.21
N ALA A 136 37.83 -10.20 17.18
CA ALA A 136 38.51 -11.50 17.40
C ALA A 136 39.51 -11.65 18.57
N THR A 137 39.34 -12.70 19.39
CA THR A 137 40.20 -13.91 19.42
C THR A 137 39.53 -14.96 20.32
N ALA A 138 39.58 -16.23 19.88
CA ALA A 138 39.12 -17.42 20.59
C ALA A 138 40.07 -17.82 21.75
N THR A 139 39.78 -18.96 22.41
CA THR A 139 40.47 -19.66 23.52
C THR A 139 39.81 -19.35 24.86
N GLY A 140 39.32 -20.28 25.69
CA GLY A 140 39.43 -21.73 25.77
C GLY A 140 39.36 -22.12 27.26
N SER A 141 38.71 -23.25 27.55
CA SER A 141 38.74 -24.07 28.80
C SER A 141 38.18 -23.53 30.13
N LEU A 142 37.07 -24.16 30.56
CA LEU A 142 36.88 -25.03 31.74
C LEU A 142 38.03 -25.12 32.78
N PRO A 143 37.74 -25.29 34.09
CA PRO A 143 36.94 -26.42 34.63
C PRO A 143 35.67 -26.05 35.41
#